data_AF-D5WNF0-F1
#
_entry.id   AF-D5WNF0-F1
#
_cell.length_a   1.000
_cell.length_b   1.000
_cell.length_c   1.000
_cell.angle_alpha   90.00
_cell.angle_beta   90.00
_cell.angle_gamma   90.00
#
_symmetry.space_group_name_H-M   'P 1'
#
loop_
_entity.id
_entity.type
_entity.pdbx_description
1 polymer ?
#
loop_
_entity_poly.entity_id
_entity_poly.type
_entity_poly.pdbx_seq_one_letter_code
_entity_poly.pdbx_strand_id
1 'polypeptide(L)'
;MAQRIQVLCIRKTKKQSRHEAISHIGGKNPDGSRWKISEKDAINGIETGRWSFYVVGGGQTADVLVWQTPQGQKFLRTGHDVTTADNLLSLPQCR
;
A
#
# COMPACT_ATOMS: atom_id res chain seq x y z
N MET A 1 8.42 14.85 10.60
CA MET A 1 7.53 13.76 11.04
C MET A 1 6.75 13.30 9.83
N ALA A 2 6.70 11.99 9.54
CA ALA A 2 5.93 11.48 8.40
C ALA A 2 4.43 11.53 8.72
N GLN A 3 3.60 11.93 7.75
CA GLN A 3 2.15 11.86 7.92
C GLN A 3 1.71 10.39 7.80
N ARG A 4 1.03 9.86 8.83
CA ARG A 4 0.52 8.50 8.83
C ARG A 4 -0.86 8.44 8.16
N ILE A 5 -0.99 7.66 7.09
CA ILE A 5 -2.16 7.66 6.21
C ILE A 5 -2.71 6.23 6.06
N GLN A 6 -4.01 6.06 6.27
CA GLN A 6 -4.67 4.78 6.11
C GLN A 6 -5.00 4.50 4.63
N VAL A 7 -4.52 3.36 4.12
CA VAL A 7 -4.92 2.83 2.83
C VAL A 7 -6.20 2.01 3.02
N LEU A 8 -7.23 2.33 2.23
CA LEU A 8 -8.54 1.68 2.27
C LEU A 8 -8.85 0.88 1.01
N CYS A 9 -8.17 1.18 -0.09
CA CYS A 9 -8.38 0.53 -1.37
C CYS A 9 -7.07 0.43 -2.14
N ILE A 10 -7.03 -0.52 -3.07
CA ILE A 10 -5.94 -0.64 -4.04
C ILE A 10 -6.49 -0.76 -5.46
N ARG A 11 -5.70 -0.44 -6.47
CA ARG A 11 -5.99 -0.82 -7.85
C ARG A 11 -4.98 -1.84 -8.31
N LYS A 12 -5.44 -3.05 -8.64
CA LYS A 12 -4.54 -4.09 -9.12
C LYS A 12 -4.11 -3.88 -10.58
N THR A 13 -2.89 -4.24 -10.92
CA THR A 13 -2.46 -4.36 -12.32
C THR A 13 -3.08 -5.62 -12.93
N LYS A 14 -3.12 -5.72 -14.27
CA LYS A 14 -3.54 -6.97 -14.95
C LYS A 14 -2.47 -8.07 -14.89
N LYS A 15 -1.32 -7.82 -14.26
CA LYS A 15 -0.22 -8.78 -14.20
C LYS A 15 -0.55 -9.88 -13.18
N GLN A 16 -0.25 -11.13 -13.53
CA GLN A 16 -0.46 -12.29 -12.66
C GLN A 16 0.58 -12.40 -11.52
N SER A 17 1.69 -11.66 -11.58
CA SER A 17 2.72 -11.68 -10.56
C SER A 17 2.25 -10.99 -9.28
N ARG A 18 2.20 -11.74 -8.17
CA ARG A 18 1.83 -11.25 -6.83
C ARG A 18 2.65 -10.03 -6.38
N HIS A 19 3.91 -9.94 -6.81
CA HIS A 19 4.86 -8.89 -6.42
C HIS A 19 4.62 -7.53 -7.10
N GLU A 20 3.95 -7.49 -8.27
CA GLU A 20 3.69 -6.25 -9.03
C GLU A 20 2.18 -5.97 -9.16
N ALA A 21 1.41 -6.54 -8.24
CA ALA A 21 -0.02 -6.62 -8.38
C ALA A 21 -0.69 -5.27 -8.13
N ILE A 22 -0.03 -4.24 -7.61
CA ILE A 22 -0.63 -2.95 -7.24
C ILE A 22 -0.16 -1.85 -8.19
N SER A 23 -1.09 -1.04 -8.70
CA SER A 23 -0.78 0.14 -9.52
C SER A 23 -1.02 1.44 -8.76
N HIS A 24 -2.03 1.45 -7.91
CA HIS A 24 -2.44 2.60 -7.13
C HIS A 24 -2.89 2.15 -5.75
N ILE A 25 -2.65 3.01 -4.77
CA ILE A 25 -3.24 2.93 -3.45
C ILE A 25 -4.14 4.14 -3.24
N GLY A 26 -5.17 3.97 -2.42
CA GLY A 26 -6.08 5.05 -2.12
C GLY A 26 -6.74 4.88 -0.77
N GLY A 27 -7.33 5.97 -0.32
CA GLY A 27 -7.93 6.04 1.00
C GLY A 27 -8.81 7.27 1.13
N LYS A 28 -9.11 7.58 2.39
CA LYS A 28 -9.79 8.81 2.78
C LYS A 28 -8.86 9.60 3.69
N ASN A 29 -8.87 10.90 3.51
CA ASN A 29 -8.28 11.84 4.44
C ASN A 29 -9.23 12.04 5.64
N PRO A 30 -8.74 12.61 6.75
CA PRO A 30 -9.58 12.94 7.91
C PRO A 30 -10.76 13.87 7.58
N ASP A 31 -10.61 14.72 6.57
CA ASP A 31 -11.66 15.63 6.06
C ASP A 31 -12.72 14.92 5.20
N GLY A 32 -12.62 13.59 5.01
CA GLY A 32 -13.53 12.79 4.20
C GLY A 32 -13.24 12.83 2.69
N SER A 33 -12.28 13.66 2.24
CA SER A 33 -11.84 13.67 0.84
C SER A 33 -11.15 12.35 0.49
N ARG A 34 -11.32 11.91 -0.77
CA ARG A 34 -10.64 10.72 -1.28
C ARG A 34 -9.31 11.12 -1.87
N TRP A 35 -8.31 10.29 -1.62
CA TRP A 35 -7.01 10.42 -2.27
C TRP A 35 -6.67 9.10 -2.96
N LYS A 36 -5.89 9.21 -4.02
CA LYS A 36 -5.38 8.08 -4.79
C LYS A 36 -4.08 8.51 -5.44
N ILE A 37 -3.03 7.73 -5.20
CA ILE A 37 -1.70 7.97 -5.76
C ILE A 37 -1.17 6.69 -6.41
N SER A 38 -0.21 6.83 -7.31
CA SER A 38 0.44 5.68 -7.91
C SER A 38 1.31 4.96 -6.88
N GLU A 39 1.57 3.66 -7.12
CA GLU A 39 2.52 2.89 -6.29
C GLU A 39 3.91 3.58 -6.25
N LYS A 40 4.35 4.14 -7.37
CA LYS A 40 5.63 4.85 -7.48
C LYS A 40 5.66 6.10 -6.59
N ASP A 41 4.60 6.89 -6.58
CA ASP A 41 4.52 8.10 -5.75
C ASP A 41 4.46 7.75 -4.27
N ALA A 42 3.73 6.68 -3.93
CA ALA A 42 3.67 6.16 -2.58
C ALA A 42 5.04 5.67 -2.09
N ILE A 43 5.77 4.90 -2.90
CA ILE A 43 7.15 4.48 -2.63
C ILE A 43 8.04 5.70 -2.39
N ASN A 44 8.01 6.67 -3.30
CA ASN A 44 8.81 7.89 -3.14
C ASN A 44 8.44 8.66 -1.87
N GLY A 45 7.16 8.73 -1.51
CA GLY A 45 6.69 9.36 -0.28
C GLY A 45 7.17 8.66 0.99
N ILE A 46 7.25 7.32 0.97
CA ILE A 46 7.81 6.53 2.08
C ILE A 46 9.32 6.75 2.17
N GLU A 47 10.05 6.67 1.05
CA GLU A 47 11.51 6.80 1.01
C GLU A 47 12.01 8.20 1.39
N THR A 48 11.24 9.23 1.04
CA THR A 48 11.52 10.61 1.44
C THR A 48 11.06 10.94 2.87
N GLY A 49 10.42 9.99 3.56
CA GLY A 49 9.88 10.21 4.90
C GLY A 49 8.71 11.19 4.97
N ARG A 50 8.10 11.51 3.81
CA ARG A 50 6.94 12.40 3.72
C ARG A 50 5.68 11.71 4.25
N TRP A 51 5.51 10.43 3.91
CA TRP A 51 4.34 9.62 4.23
C TRP A 51 4.71 8.29 4.86
N SER A 52 3.86 7.81 5.76
CA SER A 52 3.85 6.45 6.25
C SER A 52 2.46 5.89 6.02
N PHE A 53 2.36 4.69 5.47
CA PHE A 53 1.08 4.09 5.11
C PHE A 53 0.80 2.88 6.00
N TYR A 54 -0.47 2.66 6.32
CA TYR A 54 -0.94 1.47 7.03
C TYR A 54 -2.28 1.00 6.49
N VAL A 55 -2.59 -0.27 6.69
CA VAL A 55 -3.90 -0.86 6.42
C VAL A 55 -4.49 -1.41 7.71
N VAL A 56 -5.81 -1.42 7.78
CA VAL A 56 -6.54 -2.09 8.85
C VAL A 56 -7.37 -3.20 8.21
N GLY A 57 -7.08 -4.45 8.59
CA GLY A 57 -7.75 -5.64 8.07
C GLY A 57 -7.85 -6.70 9.16
N GLY A 58 -8.99 -7.40 9.24
CA GLY A 58 -9.18 -8.46 10.23
C GLY A 58 -9.06 -8.03 11.71
N GLY A 59 -9.19 -6.73 12.00
CA GLY A 59 -8.99 -6.16 13.35
C GLY A 59 -7.53 -5.85 13.69
N GLN A 60 -6.59 -6.08 12.77
CA GLN A 60 -5.18 -5.77 12.93
C GLN A 60 -4.76 -4.59 12.04
N THR A 61 -3.74 -3.86 12.51
CA THR A 61 -3.11 -2.79 11.73
C THR A 61 -1.77 -3.29 11.21
N ALA A 62 -1.58 -3.27 9.91
CA ALA A 62 -0.32 -3.63 9.27
C ALA A 62 0.27 -2.42 8.56
N ASP A 63 1.54 -2.12 8.81
CA ASP A 63 2.25 -1.04 8.13
C ASP A 63 2.60 -1.46 6.69
N VAL A 64 2.51 -0.50 5.76
CA VAL A 64 2.86 -0.69 4.36
C VAL A 64 4.30 -0.25 4.17
N LEU A 65 5.11 -1.18 3.69
CA LEU A 65 6.55 -1.04 3.52
C LEU A 65 6.92 -1.14 2.05
N VAL A 66 8.07 -0.57 1.71
CA VAL A 66 8.69 -0.72 0.39
C VAL A 66 9.54 -1.99 0.40
N TRP A 67 9.24 -2.90 -0.52
CA TRP A 67 10.02 -4.10 -0.78
C TRP A 67 10.70 -3.98 -2.13
N GLN A 68 11.78 -4.74 -2.32
CA GLN A 68 12.54 -4.76 -3.56
C GLN A 68 12.74 -6.20 -4.02
N THR A 69 12.52 -6.47 -5.30
CA THR A 69 12.83 -7.77 -5.90
C THR A 69 14.35 -7.93 -6.08
N PRO A 70 14.87 -9.15 -6.26
CA PRO A 70 16.29 -9.36 -6.59
C PRO A 70 16.74 -8.61 -7.86
N GLN A 71 15.82 -8.32 -8.79
CA GLN A 71 16.07 -7.56 -10.02
C GLN A 71 16.04 -6.03 -9.79
N GLY A 72 15.79 -5.59 -8.56
CA GLY A 72 15.83 -4.19 -8.17
C GLY A 72 14.49 -3.44 -8.29
N GLN A 73 13.40 -4.11 -8.64
CA GLN A 73 12.09 -3.48 -8.76
C GLN A 73 11.45 -3.29 -7.39
N LYS A 74 11.06 -2.05 -7.07
CA LYS A 74 10.39 -1.71 -5.81
C LYS A 74 8.88 -1.85 -5.92
N PHE A 75 8.25 -2.32 -4.86
CA PHE A 75 6.80 -2.53 -4.76
C PHE A 75 6.33 -2.35 -3.32
N LEU A 76 5.03 -2.12 -3.13
CA LEU A 76 4.43 -1.99 -1.81
C LEU A 76 3.94 -3.34 -1.28
N ARG A 77 4.21 -3.60 0.00
CA ARG A 77 3.73 -4.80 0.70
C ARG A 77 3.47 -4.47 2.16
N THR A 78 2.50 -5.14 2.80
CA THR A 78 2.40 -5.05 4.26
C THR A 78 3.56 -5.78 4.93
N GLY A 79 4.04 -5.27 6.06
CA GLY A 79 4.94 -6.00 6.95
C GLY A 79 4.35 -7.38 7.31
N HIS A 80 5.21 -8.37 7.55
CA HIS A 80 4.82 -9.75 7.88
C HIS A 80 3.87 -9.76 9.08
N ASP A 81 2.57 -9.82 8.83
CA ASP A 81 1.72 -10.67 9.64
C ASP A 81 2.13 -12.10 9.31
N VAL A 82 2.29 -12.91 10.34
CA VAL A 82 2.61 -14.35 10.32
C VAL A 82 1.61 -15.20 9.54
N THR A 83 0.57 -14.58 8.97
CA THR A 83 -0.36 -15.18 8.03
C THR A 83 0.08 -14.91 6.61
N THR A 84 0.22 -15.97 5.81
CA THR A 84 0.54 -15.97 4.37
C THR A 84 -0.39 -15.13 3.46
N ALA A 85 -1.32 -14.38 4.03
CA ALA A 85 -2.26 -13.50 3.36
C ALA A 85 -1.73 -12.06 3.31
N ASP A 86 -1.55 -11.52 2.11
CA ASP A 86 -1.17 -10.13 1.91
C ASP A 86 -2.39 -9.24 2.18
N ASN A 87 -2.45 -8.62 3.37
CA ASN A 87 -3.57 -7.77 3.79
C ASN A 87 -3.85 -6.64 2.80
N LEU A 88 -2.83 -6.16 2.08
CA LEU A 88 -2.99 -5.16 1.02
C LEU A 88 -3.77 -5.70 -0.19
N LEU A 89 -3.50 -6.95 -0.60
CA LEU A 89 -4.16 -7.57 -1.75
C LEU A 89 -5.62 -7.97 -1.46
N SER A 90 -6.01 -7.99 -0.18
CA SER A 90 -7.38 -8.23 0.28
C SER A 90 -8.24 -6.96 0.25
N LEU A 91 -7.65 -5.78 0.03
CA LEU A 91 -8.39 -4.53 -0.01
C LEU A 91 -9.31 -4.42 -1.25
N PRO A 92 -10.44 -3.70 -1.12
CA PRO A 92 -11.35 -3.45 -2.24
C PRO A 92 -10.68 -2.61 -3.33
N GLN A 93 -11.26 -2.67 -4.54
CA GLN A 93 -10.77 -1.89 -5.66
C GLN A 93 -11.03 -0.39 -5.45
N CYS A 94 -10.02 0.45 -5.66
CA CYS A 94 -10.22 1.90 -5.69
C CYS A 94 -11.14 2.30 -6.84
N ARG A 95 -12.19 3.04 -6.50
CA ARG A 95 -13.06 3.75 -7.47
C ARG A 95 -12.38 5.04 -7.90
#